data_AF-A0A9E5CNK2-F1
#
_entry.id   AF-A0A9E5CNK2-F1
#
_cell.length_a   1.000
_cell.length_b   1.000
_cell.length_c   1.000
_cell.angle_alpha   90.00
_cell.angle_beta   90.00
_cell.angle_gamma   90.00
#
_symmetry.space_group_name_H-M   'P 1'
#
loop_
_entity.id
_entity.type
_entity.pdbx_description
1 polymer ?
#
loop_
_entity_poly.entity_id
_entity_poly.type
_entity_poly.pdbx_seq_one_letter_code
_entity_poly.pdbx_strand_id
1 'polypeptide(L)'
;MTSSNTISFPARDVFGSRFRCLLLTHQPGPVVAGLLNDLVRPHAVVEGGRDYWMPRGLLDPNESRLGEPEFLSDSNRKAIQTWWLAVSRNANTPNWDIVSTCTIDGQPGLVLVEAKAHVAELGSAGKSAPKSHNGWKNLERITIAMAEANRELNDVIPGFSLTVESHYQLCNRFAWSWKIASMGVPVILVYLGFLNADDMAERGQTTFKSDSEWDEAVRDYGSGIVPDEAWTKKLDIDGTPFIPIIRAMDGRWPAKGRGSRQDGR
;
A
#
# COMPACT_ATOMS: atom_id res chain seq x y z
N MET A 1 -17.28 -26.23 -34.45
CA MET A 1 -16.78 -24.84 -34.26
C MET A 1 -16.43 -24.70 -32.79
N THR A 2 -15.15 -24.80 -32.45
CA THR A 2 -14.66 -24.56 -31.09
C THR A 2 -14.59 -23.05 -30.88
N SER A 3 -15.48 -22.50 -30.05
CA SER A 3 -15.40 -21.12 -29.60
C SER A 3 -14.08 -20.92 -28.84
N SER A 4 -13.15 -20.19 -29.44
CA SER A 4 -11.97 -19.69 -28.72
C SER A 4 -12.48 -18.72 -27.66
N ASN A 5 -12.45 -19.14 -26.39
CA ASN A 5 -12.71 -18.24 -25.27
C ASN A 5 -11.50 -17.31 -25.12
N THR A 6 -11.59 -16.13 -25.73
CA THR A 6 -10.59 -15.07 -25.56
C THR A 6 -10.80 -14.41 -24.21
N ILE A 7 -9.76 -14.41 -23.36
CA ILE A 7 -9.71 -13.62 -22.13
C ILE A 7 -8.95 -12.34 -22.44
N SER A 8 -9.54 -11.18 -22.13
CA SER A 8 -8.95 -9.86 -22.33
C SER A 8 -8.74 -9.15 -21.01
N PHE A 9 -7.56 -8.56 -20.80
CA PHE A 9 -7.25 -7.75 -19.64
C PHE A 9 -7.19 -6.26 -20.02
N PRO A 10 -7.64 -5.33 -19.15
CA PRO A 10 -7.42 -3.91 -19.34
C PRO A 10 -5.93 -3.59 -19.48
N ALA A 11 -5.58 -2.69 -20.42
CA ALA A 11 -4.17 -2.33 -20.64
C ALA A 11 -3.46 -1.81 -19.38
N ARG A 12 -4.19 -1.15 -18.47
CA ARG A 12 -3.64 -0.66 -17.20
C ARG A 12 -3.27 -1.78 -16.21
N ASP A 13 -3.82 -2.97 -16.37
CA ASP A 13 -3.64 -4.09 -15.43
C ASP A 13 -2.40 -4.94 -15.77
N VAL A 14 -1.74 -4.67 -16.91
CA VAL A 14 -0.64 -5.49 -17.45
C VAL A 14 0.71 -4.75 -17.52
N PHE A 15 0.84 -3.62 -16.83
CA PHE A 15 2.10 -2.91 -16.66
C PHE A 15 2.33 -2.41 -15.22
N GLY A 16 3.57 -2.07 -14.90
CA GLY A 16 3.96 -1.33 -13.71
C GLY A 16 3.77 -2.09 -12.39
N SER A 17 3.60 -1.35 -11.30
CA SER A 17 3.39 -1.92 -9.96
C SER A 17 2.07 -2.68 -9.88
N ARG A 18 1.01 -2.14 -10.49
CA ARG A 18 -0.32 -2.77 -10.53
C ARG A 18 -0.26 -4.19 -11.09
N PHE A 19 0.38 -4.40 -12.24
CA PHE A 19 0.51 -5.74 -12.81
C PHE A 19 1.22 -6.71 -11.85
N ARG A 20 2.27 -6.24 -11.16
CA ARG A 20 3.04 -7.06 -10.23
C ARG A 20 2.26 -7.38 -8.95
N CYS A 21 1.48 -6.44 -8.43
CA CYS A 21 0.54 -6.71 -7.33
C CYS A 21 -0.49 -7.76 -7.74
N LEU A 22 -0.99 -7.71 -8.97
CA LEU A 22 -1.90 -8.72 -9.50
C LEU A 22 -1.21 -10.08 -9.67
N LEU A 23 0.02 -10.14 -10.18
CA LEU A 23 0.78 -11.39 -10.27
C LEU A 23 1.06 -12.00 -8.90
N LEU A 24 1.44 -11.18 -7.93
CA LEU A 24 1.67 -11.56 -6.54
C LEU A 24 0.41 -12.18 -5.94
N THR A 25 -0.72 -11.49 -6.03
CA THR A 25 -1.99 -11.93 -5.42
C THR A 25 -2.73 -13.00 -6.22
N HIS A 26 -2.30 -13.31 -7.44
CA HIS A 26 -2.83 -14.40 -8.26
C HIS A 26 -2.26 -15.78 -7.89
N GLN A 27 -1.22 -15.83 -7.06
CA GLN A 27 -0.61 -17.10 -6.67
C GLN A 27 -1.52 -17.92 -5.73
N PRO A 28 -1.23 -19.22 -5.54
CA PRO A 28 -1.89 -20.01 -4.51
C PRO A 28 -1.73 -19.37 -3.12
N GLY A 29 -2.76 -19.45 -2.28
CA GLY A 29 -2.81 -18.77 -0.98
C GLY A 29 -1.57 -18.92 -0.09
N PRO A 30 -1.01 -20.13 0.11
CA PRO A 30 0.23 -20.30 0.87
C PRO A 30 1.44 -19.56 0.27
N VAL A 31 1.51 -19.42 -1.06
CA VAL A 31 2.57 -18.67 -1.75
C VAL A 31 2.39 -17.18 -1.54
N VAL A 32 1.16 -16.66 -1.68
CA VAL A 32 0.85 -15.25 -1.41
C VAL A 32 1.21 -14.89 0.03
N ALA A 33 0.77 -15.71 0.98
CA ALA A 33 1.09 -15.52 2.39
C ALA A 33 2.61 -15.52 2.63
N GLY A 34 3.37 -16.44 2.02
CA GLY A 34 4.83 -16.46 2.09
C GLY A 34 5.46 -15.14 1.61
N LEU A 35 5.04 -14.66 0.44
CA LEU A 35 5.51 -13.41 -0.13
C LEU A 35 5.16 -12.19 0.73
N LEU A 36 3.94 -12.12 1.26
CA LEU A 36 3.54 -11.05 2.18
C LEU A 36 4.31 -11.11 3.50
N ASN A 37 4.56 -12.30 4.04
CA ASN A 37 5.39 -12.48 5.23
C ASN A 37 6.82 -11.96 5.02
N ASP A 38 7.43 -12.23 3.85
CA ASP A 38 8.77 -11.72 3.55
C ASP A 38 8.81 -10.18 3.54
N LEU A 39 7.71 -9.52 3.15
CA LEU A 39 7.59 -8.07 3.22
C LEU A 39 7.45 -7.57 4.67
N VAL A 40 6.64 -8.23 5.50
CA VAL A 40 6.26 -7.69 6.83
C VAL A 40 7.11 -8.20 8.00
N ARG A 41 8.02 -9.15 7.77
CA ARG A 41 8.94 -9.63 8.81
C ARG A 41 9.81 -8.49 9.38
N PRO A 42 10.15 -8.56 10.69
CA PRO A 42 9.73 -9.56 11.68
C PRO A 42 8.38 -9.23 12.38
N HIS A 43 7.61 -8.26 11.87
CA HIS A 43 6.58 -7.57 12.65
C HIS A 43 5.19 -8.21 12.61
N ALA A 44 4.89 -9.00 11.57
CA ALA A 44 3.59 -9.65 11.44
C ALA A 44 3.70 -11.04 10.84
N VAL A 45 2.59 -11.77 10.97
CA VAL A 45 2.34 -13.05 10.32
C VAL A 45 1.08 -12.97 9.47
N VAL A 46 1.19 -13.38 8.21
CA VAL A 46 0.05 -13.61 7.30
C VAL A 46 -0.14 -15.12 7.12
N GLU A 47 -1.31 -15.65 7.44
CA GLU A 47 -1.61 -17.08 7.35
C GLU A 47 -2.51 -17.37 6.13
N GLY A 48 -1.98 -18.05 5.10
CA GLY A 48 -2.70 -18.24 3.83
C GLY A 48 -3.99 -19.08 3.88
N GLY A 49 -4.30 -19.72 5.00
CA GLY A 49 -5.56 -20.43 5.23
C GLY A 49 -6.58 -19.67 6.08
N ARG A 50 -6.21 -18.51 6.63
CA ARG A 50 -7.04 -17.72 7.56
C ARG A 50 -7.16 -16.27 7.10
N ASP A 51 -6.03 -15.67 6.76
CA ASP A 51 -5.95 -14.31 6.29
C ASP A 51 -6.35 -14.18 4.82
N TYR A 52 -6.87 -13.02 4.46
CA TYR A 52 -7.29 -12.70 3.11
C TYR A 52 -6.71 -11.36 2.67
N TRP A 53 -6.65 -11.16 1.36
CA TRP A 53 -6.07 -9.99 0.74
C TRP A 53 -6.86 -9.53 -0.48
N MET A 54 -6.61 -8.29 -0.86
CA MET A 54 -7.07 -7.68 -2.10
C MET A 54 -5.92 -6.90 -2.75
N PRO A 55 -5.81 -6.85 -4.09
CA PRO A 55 -6.66 -7.55 -5.07
C PRO A 55 -6.51 -9.08 -4.99
N ARG A 56 -7.38 -9.83 -5.66
CA ARG A 56 -7.37 -11.30 -5.67
C ARG A 56 -6.89 -11.82 -7.04
N GLY A 57 -5.78 -11.25 -7.49
CA GLY A 57 -5.12 -11.59 -8.74
C GLY A 57 -5.83 -11.05 -9.99
N LEU A 58 -5.40 -11.53 -11.16
CA LEU A 58 -5.83 -11.04 -12.47
C LEU A 58 -7.34 -11.22 -12.77
N LEU A 59 -8.00 -12.16 -12.08
CA LEU A 59 -9.43 -12.44 -12.29
C LEU A 59 -10.35 -11.57 -11.40
N ASP A 60 -9.81 -11.01 -10.31
CA ASP A 60 -10.49 -10.03 -9.46
C ASP A 60 -9.49 -8.92 -9.07
N PRO A 61 -9.22 -7.99 -10.03
CA PRO A 61 -8.14 -7.03 -9.92
C PRO A 61 -8.52 -5.75 -9.17
N ASN A 62 -9.61 -5.78 -8.41
CA ASN A 62 -10.11 -4.62 -7.70
C ASN A 62 -9.23 -4.33 -6.48
N GLU A 63 -8.62 -3.15 -6.48
CA GLU A 63 -7.88 -2.63 -5.33
C GLU A 63 -8.83 -2.30 -4.18
N SER A 64 -8.37 -2.48 -2.96
CA SER A 64 -9.15 -2.19 -1.78
C SER A 64 -9.21 -0.69 -1.50
N ARG A 65 -10.37 -0.26 -1.03
CA ARG A 65 -10.62 1.05 -0.42
C ARG A 65 -11.08 0.79 1.00
N LEU A 66 -10.37 1.30 2.00
CA LEU A 66 -10.67 0.97 3.40
C LEU A 66 -11.97 1.62 3.93
N GLY A 67 -12.66 2.44 3.12
CA GLY A 67 -14.05 2.82 3.36
C GLY A 67 -15.08 1.78 2.91
N GLU A 68 -14.70 0.80 2.10
CA GLU A 68 -15.57 -0.26 1.57
C GLU A 68 -15.55 -1.49 2.50
N PRO A 69 -16.61 -2.33 2.48
CA PRO A 69 -16.63 -3.52 3.32
C PRO A 69 -15.49 -4.43 2.88
N GLU A 70 -14.79 -5.04 3.84
CA GLU A 70 -13.87 -6.20 3.73
C GLU A 70 -12.98 -6.17 4.99
N PHE A 71 -12.15 -5.14 5.16
CA PHE A 71 -11.05 -5.15 6.14
C PHE A 71 -11.35 -4.50 7.50
N LEU A 72 -12.32 -3.59 7.56
CA LEU A 72 -12.66 -2.85 8.78
C LEU A 72 -14.09 -3.14 9.21
N SER A 73 -14.34 -3.11 10.52
CA SER A 73 -15.68 -3.17 11.08
C SER A 73 -16.56 -2.01 10.58
N ASP A 74 -17.88 -2.18 10.57
CA ASP A 74 -18.79 -1.14 10.10
C ASP A 74 -18.67 0.18 10.89
N SER A 75 -18.35 0.11 12.19
CA SER A 75 -18.08 1.29 13.01
C SER A 75 -16.83 2.01 12.51
N ASN A 76 -15.73 1.28 12.30
CA ASN A 76 -14.45 1.86 11.89
C ASN A 76 -14.52 2.39 10.45
N ARG A 77 -15.24 1.71 9.55
CA ARG A 77 -15.49 2.21 8.18
C ARG A 77 -16.23 3.54 8.18
N LYS A 78 -17.31 3.64 8.95
CA LYS A 78 -18.07 4.90 9.06
C LYS A 78 -17.19 6.00 9.66
N ALA A 79 -16.45 5.69 10.72
CA ALA A 79 -15.56 6.64 11.38
C ALA A 79 -14.49 7.18 10.42
N ILE A 80 -13.77 6.31 9.70
CA ILE A 80 -12.70 6.74 8.78
C ILE A 80 -13.25 7.49 7.56
N GLN A 81 -14.43 7.10 7.06
CA GLN A 81 -15.10 7.82 5.97
C GLN A 81 -15.52 9.23 6.38
N THR A 82 -16.16 9.39 7.54
CA THR A 82 -16.61 10.71 8.03
C THR A 82 -15.43 11.59 8.44
N TRP A 83 -14.37 10.97 8.94
CA TRP A 83 -13.11 11.67 9.21
C TRP A 83 -12.49 12.23 7.91
N TRP A 84 -12.46 11.44 6.84
CA TRP A 84 -11.80 11.84 5.60
C TRP A 84 -12.66 12.68 4.65
N LEU A 85 -13.98 12.46 4.59
CA LEU A 85 -14.88 13.04 3.60
C LEU A 85 -16.03 13.79 4.28
N ALA A 86 -16.23 15.05 3.90
CA ALA A 86 -17.42 15.81 4.29
C ALA A 86 -18.67 15.33 3.54
N VAL A 87 -18.49 14.87 2.29
CA VAL A 87 -19.53 14.35 1.41
C VAL A 87 -19.03 13.05 0.80
N SER A 88 -19.56 11.92 1.26
CA SER A 88 -19.14 10.57 0.82
C SER A 88 -19.78 10.13 -0.50
N ARG A 89 -20.94 10.68 -0.87
CA ARG A 89 -21.63 10.31 -2.11
C ARG A 89 -20.77 10.65 -3.33
N ASN A 90 -20.44 9.62 -4.13
CA ASN A 90 -19.57 9.72 -5.32
C ASN A 90 -18.14 10.20 -5.04
N ALA A 91 -17.68 10.14 -3.79
CA ALA A 91 -16.30 10.43 -3.42
C ALA A 91 -15.56 9.13 -3.12
N ASN A 92 -14.30 9.06 -3.53
CA ASN A 92 -13.45 7.91 -3.26
C ASN A 92 -12.59 8.18 -2.02
N THR A 93 -12.42 7.13 -1.21
CA THR A 93 -11.30 7.06 -0.26
C THR A 93 -10.04 6.60 -1.01
N PRO A 94 -8.84 6.73 -0.43
CA PRO A 94 -7.62 6.24 -1.08
C PRO A 94 -7.71 4.74 -1.38
N ASN A 95 -7.29 4.35 -2.58
CA ASN A 95 -7.05 2.95 -2.95
C ASN A 95 -5.72 2.48 -2.35
N TRP A 96 -5.57 1.18 -2.15
CA TRP A 96 -4.32 0.55 -1.76
C TRP A 96 -3.94 -0.53 -2.77
N ASP A 97 -2.65 -0.60 -3.12
CA ASP A 97 -2.18 -1.55 -4.13
C ASP A 97 -2.35 -2.99 -3.66
N ILE A 98 -2.10 -3.25 -2.36
CA ILE A 98 -2.47 -4.47 -1.66
C ILE A 98 -2.96 -4.13 -0.26
N VAL A 99 -4.00 -4.80 0.21
CA VAL A 99 -4.39 -4.88 1.62
C VAL A 99 -4.48 -6.34 2.02
N SER A 100 -3.94 -6.71 3.19
CA SER A 100 -4.08 -8.05 3.76
C SER A 100 -4.45 -7.95 5.23
N THR A 101 -5.28 -8.88 5.73
CA THR A 101 -5.30 -9.14 7.17
C THR A 101 -4.04 -9.86 7.61
N CYS A 102 -3.67 -9.70 8.87
CA CYS A 102 -2.51 -10.34 9.46
C CYS A 102 -2.65 -10.38 10.99
N THR A 103 -1.65 -10.95 11.66
CA THR A 103 -1.45 -10.82 13.11
C THR A 103 -0.20 -10.00 13.39
N ILE A 104 -0.33 -8.93 14.18
CA ILE A 104 0.76 -8.06 14.65
C ILE A 104 0.77 -8.13 16.19
N ASP A 105 1.89 -8.51 16.80
CA ASP A 105 2.02 -8.66 18.26
C ASP A 105 0.87 -9.48 18.92
N GLY A 106 0.39 -10.52 18.22
CA GLY A 106 -0.70 -11.39 18.68
C GLY A 106 -2.12 -10.82 18.48
N GLN A 107 -2.26 -9.63 17.90
CA GLN A 107 -3.54 -8.98 17.63
C GLN A 107 -3.89 -8.99 16.13
N PRO A 108 -5.17 -9.11 15.75
CA PRO A 108 -5.61 -8.90 14.37
C PRO A 108 -5.22 -7.51 13.86
N GLY A 109 -4.61 -7.42 12.69
CA GLY A 109 -4.13 -6.18 12.11
C GLY A 109 -4.17 -6.18 10.58
N LEU A 110 -3.67 -5.09 9.99
CA LEU A 110 -3.64 -4.89 8.54
C LEU A 110 -2.22 -4.66 8.02
N VAL A 111 -1.94 -5.26 6.86
CA VAL A 111 -0.83 -4.88 5.98
C VAL A 111 -1.41 -3.99 4.90
N LEU A 112 -0.89 -2.77 4.79
CA LEU A 112 -1.25 -1.81 3.76
C LEU A 112 -0.04 -1.57 2.86
N VAL A 113 -0.17 -1.86 1.57
CA VAL A 113 0.93 -1.74 0.60
C VAL A 113 0.67 -0.59 -0.36
N GLU A 114 1.67 0.27 -0.51
CA GLU A 114 1.81 1.22 -1.61
C GLU A 114 3.02 0.79 -2.44
N ALA A 115 2.79 0.45 -3.71
CA ALA A 115 3.76 -0.22 -4.58
C ALA A 115 4.17 0.65 -5.77
N LYS A 116 5.47 0.68 -6.04
CA LYS A 116 6.11 1.40 -7.14
C LYS A 116 6.97 0.46 -7.96
N ALA A 117 7.04 0.68 -9.26
CA ALA A 117 7.87 -0.06 -10.20
C ALA A 117 8.89 0.84 -10.94
N HIS A 118 8.73 2.16 -10.88
CA HIS A 118 9.68 3.10 -11.47
C HIS A 118 9.74 4.46 -10.76
N VAL A 119 10.84 5.19 -10.96
CA VAL A 119 11.15 6.45 -10.25
C VAL A 119 10.08 7.52 -10.47
N ALA A 120 9.53 7.62 -11.69
CA ALA A 120 8.56 8.67 -12.02
C ALA A 120 7.22 8.56 -11.27
N GLU A 121 6.95 7.45 -10.58
CA GLU A 121 5.76 7.31 -9.72
C GLU A 121 5.93 8.00 -8.36
N LEU A 122 7.15 8.39 -7.98
CA LEU A 122 7.45 9.17 -6.78
C LEU A 122 7.20 10.66 -7.04
N GLY A 123 5.94 11.01 -7.29
CA GLY A 123 5.51 12.37 -7.58
C GLY A 123 5.37 13.23 -6.31
N SER A 124 5.98 14.42 -6.31
CA SER A 124 5.87 15.42 -5.23
C SER A 124 4.61 16.28 -5.32
N ALA A 125 3.73 16.01 -6.28
CA ALA A 125 2.51 16.77 -6.50
C ALA A 125 1.55 16.69 -5.30
N GLY A 126 0.92 17.83 -5.00
CA GLY A 126 -0.20 17.90 -4.08
C GLY A 126 -1.50 17.34 -4.67
N LYS A 127 -2.56 17.42 -3.86
CA LYS A 127 -3.91 17.09 -4.28
C LYS A 127 -4.40 18.11 -5.31
N SER A 128 -4.92 17.63 -6.44
CA SER A 128 -5.47 18.51 -7.47
C SER A 128 -6.66 19.34 -6.96
N ALA A 129 -6.74 20.58 -7.43
CA ALA A 129 -7.84 21.48 -7.12
C ALA A 129 -9.20 20.88 -7.56
N PRO A 130 -10.21 20.82 -6.68
CA PRO A 130 -11.51 20.28 -7.03
C PRO A 130 -12.27 21.15 -8.04
N LYS A 131 -13.09 20.49 -8.87
CA LYS A 131 -13.93 21.16 -9.88
C LYS A 131 -15.38 21.38 -9.44
N SER A 132 -15.74 20.94 -8.23
CA SER A 132 -17.12 20.97 -7.73
C SER A 132 -17.18 21.46 -6.29
N HIS A 133 -18.33 22.00 -5.88
CA HIS A 133 -18.57 22.45 -4.50
C HIS A 133 -18.34 21.35 -3.47
N ASN A 134 -18.87 20.15 -3.71
CA ASN A 134 -18.64 19.00 -2.84
C ASN A 134 -17.17 18.57 -2.83
N GLY A 135 -16.47 18.73 -3.96
CA GLY A 135 -15.04 18.51 -4.05
C GLY A 135 -14.25 19.46 -3.14
N TRP A 136 -14.61 20.74 -3.10
CA TRP A 136 -14.01 21.72 -2.19
C TRP A 136 -14.27 21.42 -0.72
N LYS A 137 -15.51 21.06 -0.37
CA LYS A 137 -15.85 20.57 0.99
C LYS A 137 -15.03 19.36 1.40
N ASN A 138 -14.83 18.42 0.47
CA ASN A 138 -14.00 17.25 0.73
C ASN A 138 -12.53 17.61 0.86
N LEU A 139 -12.00 18.53 0.04
CA LEU A 139 -10.62 19.01 0.20
C LEU A 139 -10.42 19.66 1.57
N GLU A 140 -11.34 20.52 2.01
CA GLU A 140 -11.28 21.13 3.35
C GLU A 140 -11.27 20.06 4.45
N ARG A 141 -12.14 19.05 4.37
CA ARG A 141 -12.16 17.94 5.33
C ARG A 141 -10.85 17.14 5.32
N ILE A 142 -10.30 16.87 4.14
CA ILE A 142 -9.02 16.15 3.99
C ILE A 142 -7.88 16.98 4.58
N THR A 143 -7.87 18.31 4.40
CA THR A 143 -6.87 19.19 5.00
C THR A 143 -6.91 19.12 6.53
N ILE A 144 -8.11 19.15 7.12
CA ILE A 144 -8.30 19.00 8.57
C ILE A 144 -7.81 17.63 9.05
N ALA A 145 -8.22 16.55 8.37
CA ALA A 145 -7.81 15.18 8.68
C ALA A 145 -6.29 14.99 8.60
N MET A 146 -5.65 15.60 7.58
CA MET A 146 -4.20 15.57 7.41
C MET A 146 -3.49 16.33 8.54
N ALA A 147 -4.01 17.50 8.93
CA ALA A 147 -3.45 18.30 10.01
C ALA A 147 -3.57 17.60 11.38
N GLU A 148 -4.69 16.91 11.62
CA GLU A 148 -4.87 16.04 12.79
C GLU A 148 -3.80 14.95 12.80
N ALA A 149 -3.70 14.13 11.74
CA ALA A 149 -2.69 13.07 11.67
C ALA A 149 -1.26 13.60 11.81
N ASN A 150 -0.95 14.75 11.19
CA ASN A 150 0.36 15.37 11.29
C ASN A 150 0.72 15.74 12.73
N ARG A 151 -0.22 16.36 13.46
CA ARG A 151 0.01 16.75 14.86
C ARG A 151 0.26 15.51 15.71
N GLU A 152 -0.64 14.54 15.64
CA GLU A 152 -0.60 13.35 16.51
C GLU A 152 0.63 12.47 16.22
N LEU A 153 1.06 12.37 14.96
CA LEU A 153 2.31 11.69 14.62
C LEU A 153 3.55 12.44 15.13
N ASN A 154 3.53 13.79 15.13
CA ASN A 154 4.62 14.59 15.70
C ASN A 154 4.72 14.46 17.23
N ASP A 155 3.60 14.20 17.91
CA ASP A 155 3.60 13.94 19.36
C ASP A 155 4.23 12.57 19.68
N VAL A 156 4.19 11.61 18.74
CA VAL A 156 4.87 10.30 18.87
C VAL A 156 6.34 10.40 18.51
N ILE A 157 6.67 10.94 17.34
CA ILE A 157 8.03 11.27 16.92
C ILE A 157 8.06 12.59 16.13
N PRO A 158 8.91 13.56 16.49
CA PRO A 158 8.94 14.84 15.80
C PRO A 158 9.53 14.74 14.39
N GLY A 159 9.07 15.60 13.48
CA GLY A 159 9.62 15.78 12.14
C GLY A 159 8.67 15.48 10.98
N PHE A 160 7.42 15.09 11.26
CA PHE A 160 6.41 14.94 10.22
C PHE A 160 5.93 16.30 9.69
N SER A 161 5.72 16.39 8.37
CA SER A 161 5.14 17.55 7.69
C SER A 161 4.07 17.13 6.67
N LEU A 162 3.12 16.29 7.10
CA LEU A 162 2.04 15.81 6.24
C LEU A 162 1.16 16.97 5.76
N THR A 163 0.90 17.02 4.46
CA THR A 163 0.15 18.09 3.81
C THR A 163 -0.64 17.59 2.61
N VAL A 164 -1.64 18.38 2.19
CA VAL A 164 -2.35 18.18 0.93
C VAL A 164 -1.66 18.86 -0.26
N GLU A 165 -0.70 19.75 -0.01
CA GLU A 165 -0.12 20.63 -1.03
C GLU A 165 1.06 20.00 -1.77
N SER A 166 1.72 19.01 -1.18
CA SER A 166 2.81 18.25 -1.79
C SER A 166 2.77 16.80 -1.34
N HIS A 167 3.44 15.92 -2.10
CA HIS A 167 3.63 14.50 -1.79
C HIS A 167 2.31 13.81 -1.37
N TYR A 168 1.19 14.15 -2.03
CA TYR A 168 -0.13 13.84 -1.49
C TYR A 168 -0.35 12.35 -1.26
N GLN A 169 0.23 11.50 -2.11
CA GLN A 169 0.18 10.06 -1.94
C GLN A 169 0.89 9.64 -0.65
N LEU A 170 2.15 10.04 -0.46
CA LEU A 170 2.90 9.80 0.77
C LEU A 170 2.15 10.27 2.01
N CYS A 171 1.75 11.53 2.02
CA CYS A 171 1.05 12.13 3.15
C CYS A 171 -0.23 11.37 3.50
N ASN A 172 -1.01 11.00 2.48
CA ASN A 172 -2.26 10.27 2.73
C ASN A 172 -2.05 8.84 3.22
N ARG A 173 -0.95 8.15 2.85
CA ARG A 173 -0.65 6.80 3.36
C ARG A 173 -0.34 6.81 4.84
N PHE A 174 0.48 7.76 5.28
CA PHE A 174 0.76 7.94 6.70
C PHE A 174 -0.48 8.36 7.48
N ALA A 175 -1.24 9.34 6.98
CA ALA A 175 -2.44 9.81 7.66
C ALA A 175 -3.50 8.70 7.82
N TRP A 176 -3.75 7.90 6.79
CA TRP A 176 -4.71 6.79 6.87
C TRP A 176 -4.21 5.67 7.78
N SER A 177 -2.93 5.31 7.69
CA SER A 177 -2.36 4.25 8.54
C SER A 177 -2.41 4.64 10.01
N TRP A 178 -2.06 5.89 10.34
CA TRP A 178 -2.24 6.46 11.67
C TRP A 178 -3.70 6.40 12.11
N LYS A 179 -4.66 6.83 11.27
CA LYS A 179 -6.07 6.86 11.67
C LYS A 179 -6.61 5.46 11.98
N ILE A 180 -6.16 4.45 11.25
CA ILE A 180 -6.55 3.06 11.49
C ILE A 180 -5.97 2.57 12.82
N ALA A 181 -4.69 2.84 13.08
CA ALA A 181 -4.06 2.54 14.35
C ALA A 181 -4.74 3.26 15.52
N SER A 182 -5.13 4.53 15.35
CA SER A 182 -5.86 5.31 16.37
C SER A 182 -7.28 4.77 16.65
N MET A 183 -7.79 3.85 15.83
CA MET A 183 -9.06 3.13 16.07
C MET A 183 -8.84 1.75 16.68
N GLY A 184 -7.62 1.44 17.15
CA GLY A 184 -7.29 0.17 17.80
C GLY A 184 -6.96 -0.97 16.84
N VAL A 185 -6.72 -0.69 15.55
CA VAL A 185 -6.34 -1.71 14.56
C VAL A 185 -4.84 -1.57 14.23
N PRO A 186 -3.99 -2.52 14.66
CA PRO A 186 -2.58 -2.58 14.28
C PRO A 186 -2.35 -2.47 12.77
N VAL A 187 -1.35 -1.68 12.35
CA VAL A 187 -1.03 -1.46 10.93
C VAL A 187 0.45 -1.61 10.64
N ILE A 188 0.77 -2.33 9.55
CA ILE A 188 2.05 -2.21 8.85
C ILE A 188 1.81 -1.49 7.52
N LEU A 189 2.49 -0.36 7.32
CA LEU A 189 2.52 0.36 6.05
C LEU A 189 3.79 -0.03 5.29
N VAL A 190 3.63 -0.75 4.20
CA VAL A 190 4.73 -1.19 3.34
C VAL A 190 4.84 -0.26 2.13
N TYR A 191 5.98 0.41 2.01
CA TYR A 191 6.41 1.04 0.76
C TYR A 191 7.21 0.03 -0.06
N LEU A 192 6.53 -0.55 -1.06
CA LEU A 192 7.06 -1.64 -1.87
C LEU A 192 7.66 -1.14 -3.19
N GLY A 193 8.95 -1.41 -3.41
CA GLY A 193 9.63 -1.21 -4.68
C GLY A 193 9.75 -2.53 -5.44
N PHE A 194 9.12 -2.62 -6.61
CA PHE A 194 9.38 -3.72 -7.53
C PHE A 194 10.67 -3.46 -8.31
N LEU A 195 11.67 -4.27 -8.04
CA LEU A 195 12.94 -4.24 -8.75
C LEU A 195 12.80 -4.85 -10.16
N ASN A 196 13.69 -4.49 -11.07
CA ASN A 196 13.78 -5.10 -12.40
C ASN A 196 12.44 -5.09 -13.15
N ALA A 197 11.79 -3.93 -13.16
CA ALA A 197 10.49 -3.79 -13.81
C ALA A 197 10.60 -3.68 -15.35
N ASP A 198 10.96 -4.78 -16.02
CA ASP A 198 11.39 -4.76 -17.42
C ASP A 198 10.35 -4.17 -18.38
N ASP A 199 9.05 -4.42 -18.17
CA ASP A 199 7.96 -3.83 -18.95
C ASP A 199 7.92 -2.29 -18.87
N MET A 200 8.37 -1.72 -17.75
CA MET A 200 8.50 -0.27 -17.58
C MET A 200 9.80 0.25 -18.19
N ALA A 201 10.90 -0.51 -18.10
CA ALA A 201 12.15 -0.18 -18.77
C ALA A 201 12.00 -0.14 -20.29
N GLU A 202 11.28 -1.11 -20.88
CA GLU A 202 10.93 -1.13 -22.32
C GLU A 202 10.10 0.08 -22.75
N ARG A 203 9.37 0.69 -21.80
CA ARG A 203 8.60 1.93 -21.97
C ARG A 203 9.42 3.19 -21.68
N GLY A 204 10.74 3.05 -21.53
CA GLY A 204 11.67 4.16 -21.30
C GLY A 204 11.67 4.71 -19.86
N GLN A 205 11.13 3.97 -18.89
CA GLN A 205 11.13 4.40 -17.49
C GLN A 205 12.40 3.93 -16.76
N THR A 206 12.89 4.77 -15.84
CA THR A 206 13.96 4.40 -14.91
C THR A 206 13.42 3.47 -13.83
N THR A 207 13.91 2.24 -13.78
CA THR A 207 13.47 1.20 -12.84
C THR A 207 14.50 0.96 -11.74
N PHE A 208 14.05 0.47 -10.60
CA PHE A 208 14.92 0.11 -9.47
C PHE A 208 15.61 -1.22 -9.72
N LYS A 209 16.88 -1.35 -9.36
CA LYS A 209 17.70 -2.57 -9.56
C LYS A 209 18.15 -3.23 -8.26
N SER A 210 18.09 -2.53 -7.14
CA SER A 210 18.45 -3.06 -5.83
C SER A 210 17.58 -2.51 -4.71
N ASP A 211 17.58 -3.21 -3.56
CA ASP A 211 16.90 -2.75 -2.35
C ASP A 211 17.42 -1.39 -1.88
N SER A 212 18.74 -1.16 -1.99
CA SER A 212 19.39 0.11 -1.61
C SER A 212 18.92 1.28 -2.47
N GLU A 213 18.81 1.08 -3.79
CA GLU A 213 18.30 2.11 -4.70
C GLU A 213 16.85 2.47 -4.38
N TRP A 214 16.02 1.49 -4.00
CA TRP A 214 14.65 1.74 -3.59
C TRP A 214 14.57 2.45 -2.24
N ASP A 215 15.36 2.03 -1.25
CA ASP A 215 15.39 2.65 0.08
C ASP A 215 15.81 4.13 0.01
N GLU A 216 16.90 4.42 -0.70
CA GLU A 216 17.37 5.80 -0.93
C GLU A 216 16.30 6.63 -1.65
N ALA A 217 15.69 6.09 -2.71
CA ALA A 217 14.64 6.80 -3.45
C ALA A 217 13.42 7.14 -2.59
N VAL A 218 12.98 6.25 -1.69
CA VAL A 218 11.85 6.52 -0.78
C VAL A 218 12.23 7.55 0.28
N ARG A 219 13.45 7.48 0.83
CA ARG A 219 13.92 8.45 1.84
C ARG A 219 14.07 9.84 1.24
N ASP A 220 14.68 9.94 0.05
CA ASP A 220 14.80 11.20 -0.67
C ASP A 220 13.42 11.77 -1.02
N TYR A 221 12.50 10.93 -1.50
CA TYR A 221 11.12 11.31 -1.79
C TYR A 221 10.37 11.78 -0.53
N GLY A 222 10.63 11.17 0.62
CA GLY A 222 10.02 11.53 1.90
C GLY A 222 10.73 12.66 2.64
N SER A 223 11.86 13.14 2.13
CA SER A 223 12.71 14.11 2.83
C SER A 223 11.95 15.39 3.15
N GLY A 224 11.98 15.79 4.42
CA GLY A 224 11.23 16.92 4.95
C GLY A 224 9.73 16.68 5.17
N ILE A 225 9.19 15.50 4.81
CA ILE A 225 7.77 15.13 5.02
C ILE A 225 7.63 14.03 6.07
N VAL A 226 8.46 12.99 6.00
CA VAL A 226 8.47 11.86 6.93
C VAL A 226 9.86 11.78 7.56
N PRO A 227 10.00 11.83 8.90
CA PRO A 227 11.30 11.71 9.54
C PRO A 227 11.89 10.32 9.32
N ASP A 228 13.19 10.23 9.08
CA ASP A 228 13.89 8.95 8.78
C ASP A 228 13.64 7.86 9.81
N GLU A 229 13.49 8.27 11.08
CA GLU A 229 13.22 7.41 12.21
C GLU A 229 11.90 6.63 12.05
N ALA A 230 10.88 7.22 11.42
CA ALA A 230 9.58 6.60 11.19
C ALA A 230 9.68 5.30 10.39
N TRP A 231 10.66 5.18 9.49
CA TRP A 231 10.86 4.00 8.65
C TRP A 231 11.55 2.84 9.37
N THR A 232 12.05 3.06 10.58
CA THR A 232 12.88 2.10 11.32
C THR A 232 12.32 1.76 12.69
N LYS A 233 11.27 2.47 13.14
CA LYS A 233 10.66 2.28 14.46
C LYS A 233 9.20 1.88 14.35
N LYS A 234 8.79 1.03 15.30
CA LYS A 234 7.38 0.82 15.62
C LYS A 234 6.88 2.04 16.37
N LEU A 235 5.88 2.71 15.81
CA LEU A 235 5.19 3.85 16.42
C LEU A 235 4.05 3.33 17.29
N ASP A 236 3.94 3.83 18.51
CA ASP A 236 2.86 3.47 19.43
C ASP A 236 1.76 4.54 19.35
N ILE A 237 0.60 4.15 18.83
CA ILE A 237 -0.57 5.01 18.70
C ILE A 237 -1.59 4.57 19.75
N ASP A 238 -1.52 5.18 20.94
CA ASP A 238 -2.39 4.87 22.08
C ASP A 238 -2.44 3.36 22.45
N GLY A 239 -1.28 2.69 22.46
CA GLY A 239 -1.16 1.25 22.70
C GLY A 239 -1.32 0.39 21.44
N THR A 240 -1.57 0.99 20.28
CA THR A 240 -1.76 0.29 19.01
C THR A 240 -0.55 0.50 18.08
N PRO A 241 0.11 -0.58 17.62
CA PRO A 241 1.31 -0.43 16.80
C PRO A 241 0.99 0.03 15.37
N PHE A 242 1.74 1.04 14.93
CA PHE A 242 1.84 1.49 13.55
C PHE A 242 3.30 1.37 13.07
N ILE A 243 3.55 0.61 12.01
CA ILE A 243 4.90 0.25 11.58
C ILE A 243 5.07 0.58 10.08
N PRO A 244 5.65 1.75 9.73
CA PRO A 244 6.10 2.06 8.39
C PRO A 244 7.38 1.29 8.04
N ILE A 245 7.42 0.63 6.89
CA ILE A 245 8.62 -0.07 6.41
C ILE A 245 8.82 0.10 4.90
N ILE A 246 10.08 0.20 4.51
CA ILE A 246 10.51 0.18 3.11
C ILE A 246 10.95 -1.25 2.78
N ARG A 247 10.41 -1.79 1.68
CA ARG A 247 10.74 -3.13 1.20
C ARG A 247 10.84 -3.15 -0.31
N ALA A 248 11.67 -4.03 -0.83
CA ALA A 248 11.73 -4.27 -2.26
C ALA A 248 11.54 -5.77 -2.56
N MET A 249 11.08 -6.04 -3.77
CA MET A 249 10.83 -7.38 -4.27
C MET A 249 11.27 -7.45 -5.74
N ASP A 250 11.87 -8.57 -6.15
CA ASP A 250 12.16 -8.78 -7.57
C ASP A 250 10.85 -8.83 -8.36
N GLY A 251 10.67 -7.86 -9.24
CA GLY A 251 9.53 -7.73 -10.13
C GLY A 251 9.60 -8.67 -11.33
N ARG A 252 10.71 -9.39 -11.52
CA ARG A 252 10.79 -10.54 -12.43
C ARG A 252 10.14 -11.71 -11.74
N TRP A 253 8.83 -11.84 -11.94
CA TRP A 253 8.09 -13.02 -11.48
C TRP A 253 8.82 -14.29 -11.95
N PRO A 254 9.03 -15.33 -11.11
CA PRO A 254 9.81 -16.48 -11.52
C PRO A 254 9.15 -17.16 -12.73
N ALA A 255 9.76 -16.96 -13.90
CA ALA A 255 9.50 -17.78 -15.07
C ALA A 255 9.98 -19.19 -14.76
N LYS A 256 9.07 -20.02 -14.24
CA LYS A 256 9.21 -21.44 -13.91
C LYS A 256 10.06 -21.77 -12.68
N GLY A 257 9.56 -22.74 -11.92
CA GLY A 257 10.25 -23.34 -10.79
C GLY A 257 11.63 -23.85 -11.19
N ARG A 258 12.61 -23.58 -10.32
CA ARG A 258 13.78 -24.45 -10.21
C ARG A 258 13.26 -25.77 -9.67
N GLY A 259 12.86 -26.67 -10.57
CA GLY A 259 12.83 -28.09 -10.26
C GLY A 259 14.22 -28.44 -9.76
N SER A 260 14.33 -28.72 -8.47
CA SER A 260 15.45 -29.50 -7.95
C SER A 260 15.45 -30.80 -8.74
N ARG A 261 16.41 -30.95 -9.66
CA ARG A 261 16.86 -32.27 -10.05
C ARG A 261 17.44 -32.90 -8.78
N GLN A 262 16.64 -33.70 -8.10
CA GLN A 262 17.19 -34.82 -7.37
C GLN A 262 17.63 -35.82 -8.45
N ASP A 263 18.92 -35.78 -8.79
CA ASP A 263 19.53 -36.92 -9.46
C ASP A 263 19.53 -38.07 -8.44
N GLY A 264 18.72 -39.07 -8.76
CA GLY A 264 18.56 -40.29 -8.01
C GLY A 264 19.82 -41.15 -8.03
N ARG A 265 19.85 -42.03 -7.02
CA ARG A 265 20.78 -43.13 -6.82
C ARG A 265 20.96 -44.02 -8.04
#